data_AF-A0A8H7A7V4-F1
#
_entry.id   AF-A0A8H7A7V4-F1
#
_cell.length_a   1.000
_cell.length_b   1.000
_cell.length_c   1.000
_cell.angle_alpha   90.00
_cell.angle_beta   90.00
_cell.angle_gamma   90.00
#
_symmetry.space_group_name_H-M   'P 1'
#
loop_
_entity.id
_entity.type
_entity.pdbx_description
1 polymer ?
#
loop_
_entity_poly.entity_id
_entity_poly.type
_entity_poly.pdbx_seq_one_letter_code
_entity_poly.pdbx_strand_id
1 'polypeptide(L)' 'MWDLVDERLRELEGRAKGESLLKYSKETALGRVSVPEDVSNVVGGFLCSGDSFYVTGQTLLIDGGIVFTWR' A
#
# COMPACT_ATOMS: atom_id res chain seq x y z
N MET A 1 0.05 7.86 -9.91
CA MET A 1 0.00 6.40 -9.61
C MET A 1 -1.45 5.95 -9.46
N TRP A 2 -2.16 6.41 -8.43
CA TRP A 2 -3.56 6.02 -8.21
C TRP A 2 -4.52 6.49 -9.29
N ASP A 3 -4.23 7.58 -10.00
CA ASP A 3 -5.05 8.01 -11.14
C ASP A 3 -5.12 6.94 -12.24
N LEU A 4 -3.99 6.29 -12.53
CA LEU A 4 -3.91 5.19 -13.49
C LEU A 4 -4.65 3.95 -12.98
N VAL A 5 -4.52 3.65 -11.69
CA VAL A 5 -5.22 2.51 -11.08
C VAL A 5 -6.74 2.72 -11.11
N ASP A 6 -7.20 3.91 -10.75
CA ASP A 6 -8.62 4.28 -10.78
C ASP A 6 -9.18 4.23 -12.21
N GLU A 7 -8.43 4.70 -13.20
CA GLU A 7 -8.78 4.60 -14.62
C GLU A 7 -8.95 3.14 -15.07
N ARG A 8 -8.00 2.26 -14.73
CA ARG A 8 -8.06 0.83 -15.09
C ARG A 8 -9.17 0.08 -14.36
N LEU A 9 -9.39 0.37 -13.09
CA LEU A 9 -10.47 -0.26 -12.33
C LEU A 9 -11.85 0.18 -12.84
N ARG A 10 -11.98 1.42 -13.33
CA ARG A 10 -13.20 1.84 -14.04
C ARG A 10 -13.44 1.03 -15.31
N GLU A 11 -12.39 0.79 -16.11
CA GLU A 11 -12.50 -0.01 -17.34
C GLU A 11 -12.89 -1.47 -17.04
N LEU A 12 -12.32 -2.06 -15.98
CA LEU A 12 -12.51 -3.47 -15.65
C LEU A 12 -13.79 -3.75 -14.85
N GLU A 13 -14.14 -2.87 -13.92
CA GLU A 13 -15.19 -3.12 -12.92
C GLU A 13 -16.37 -2.13 -13.02
N GLY A 14 -16.31 -1.15 -13.92
CA GLY A 14 -17.38 -0.16 -14.11
C GLY A 14 -17.53 0.86 -12.98
N ARG A 15 -16.51 0.98 -12.10
CA ARG A 15 -16.53 1.89 -10.95
C ARG A 15 -16.49 3.37 -11.35
N ALA A 16 -17.09 4.24 -10.54
CA ALA A 16 -17.01 5.68 -10.74
C ALA A 16 -15.61 6.22 -10.36
N LYS A 17 -15.23 7.38 -10.93
CA LYS A 17 -13.95 8.04 -10.62
C LYS A 17 -13.83 8.31 -9.12
N GLY A 18 -12.73 7.89 -8.51
CA GLY A 18 -12.44 8.07 -7.09
C GLY A 18 -13.16 7.10 -6.15
N GLU A 19 -14.07 6.25 -6.65
CA GLU A 19 -14.74 5.24 -5.85
C GLU A 19 -13.75 4.20 -5.30
N SER A 20 -12.78 3.79 -6.13
CA SER A 20 -11.75 2.83 -5.74
C SER A 20 -10.86 3.38 -4.62
N LEU A 21 -10.44 4.65 -4.74
CA LEU A 21 -9.66 5.33 -3.71
C LEU A 21 -10.39 5.37 -2.36
N LEU A 22 -11.68 5.72 -2.37
CA LEU A 22 -12.52 5.75 -1.18
C LEU A 22 -12.69 4.36 -0.56
N LYS A 23 -12.91 3.34 -1.39
CA LYS A 23 -13.05 1.96 -0.96
C LYS A 23 -11.78 1.48 -0.26
N TYR A 24 -10.64 1.53 -0.94
CA TYR A 24 -9.38 0.99 -0.41
C TYR A 24 -8.85 1.80 0.76
N SER A 25 -9.06 3.12 0.81
CA SER A 25 -8.67 3.93 1.98
C SER A 25 -9.38 3.46 3.26
N LYS A 26 -10.66 3.02 3.17
CA LYS A 26 -11.41 2.51 4.32
C LYS A 26 -10.96 1.13 4.80
N GLU A 27 -10.38 0.33 3.92
CA GLU A 27 -9.87 -1.01 4.26
C GLU A 27 -8.54 -0.94 5.02
N THR A 28 -7.78 0.15 4.85
CA THR A 28 -6.52 0.36 5.57
C THR A 28 -6.74 0.90 6.99
N ALA A 29 -5.91 0.49 7.95
CA ALA A 29 -5.90 1.07 9.30
C ALA A 29 -5.58 2.57 9.26
N LEU A 30 -4.68 2.96 8.35
CA LEU A 30 -4.20 4.33 8.17
C LEU A 30 -5.23 5.26 7.50
N GLY A 31 -6.36 4.73 7.02
CA GLY A 31 -7.41 5.54 6.39
C GLY A 31 -7.01 6.18 5.07
N ARG A 32 -5.93 5.71 4.44
CA ARG A 32 -5.43 6.21 3.15
C ARG A 32 -4.82 5.08 2.33
N VAL A 33 -4.84 5.25 1.02
CA VAL A 33 -4.06 4.41 0.11
C VAL A 33 -2.55 4.63 0.24
N SER A 34 -1.76 3.65 -0.21
CA SER A 34 -0.29 3.73 -0.22
C SER A 34 0.23 4.72 -1.26
N VAL A 35 1.42 5.26 -1.03
CA VAL A 35 2.21 6.01 -2.01
C VAL A 35 3.53 5.28 -2.27
N PRO A 36 4.23 5.52 -3.40
CA PRO A 36 5.49 4.84 -3.70
C PRO A 36 6.50 4.88 -2.54
N GLU A 37 6.52 5.99 -1.80
CA GLU A 37 7.41 6.23 -0.67
C GLU A 37 7.17 5.29 0.52
N ASP A 38 5.95 4.77 0.69
CA ASP A 38 5.64 3.82 1.77
C ASP A 38 6.43 2.51 1.60
N VAL A 39 6.70 2.11 0.36
CA VAL A 39 7.49 0.91 0.03
C VAL A 39 8.97 1.26 -0.08
N SER A 40 9.31 2.33 -0.80
CA SER A 40 10.71 2.66 -1.07
C SER A 40 11.48 3.05 0.18
N ASN A 41 10.84 3.68 1.18
CA ASN A 41 11.49 3.99 2.45
C ASN A 41 11.83 2.73 3.25
N VAL A 42 10.98 1.69 3.22
CA VAL A 42 11.30 0.42 3.88
C VAL A 42 12.43 -0.30 3.13
N VAL A 43 12.37 -0.34 1.79
CA VAL A 43 13.39 -1.03 0.99
C VAL A 43 14.73 -0.28 1.01
N GLY A 44 14.77 0.93 0.47
CA GLY A 44 16.00 1.71 0.33
C GLY A 44 16.47 2.36 1.63
N GLY A 45 15.53 2.73 2.52
CA GLY A 45 15.86 3.37 3.79
C GLY A 45 16.24 2.38 4.90
N PHE A 46 15.51 1.26 5.04
CA PHE A 46 15.77 0.28 6.10
C PHE A 46 16.49 -0.97 5.59
N LEU A 47 15.91 -1.72 4.65
CA LEU A 47 16.44 -3.04 4.24
C LEU A 47 17.81 -2.95 3.56
N CYS A 48 18.11 -1.87 2.86
CA CYS A 48 19.42 -1.62 2.25
C CYS A 48 20.42 -0.93 3.20
N SER A 49 20.03 -0.61 4.43
CA SER A 49 20.89 0.04 5.41
C SER A 49 21.64 -0.98 6.29
N GLY A 50 22.55 -0.48 7.13
CA GLY A 50 23.19 -1.31 8.17
C GLY A 50 22.23 -1.73 9.29
N ASP A 51 21.08 -1.07 9.45
CA ASP A 51 20.15 -1.32 10.56
C ASP A 51 19.40 -2.66 10.38
N SER A 52 19.36 -3.20 9.17
CA SER A 52 18.72 -4.47 8.83
C SER A 52 19.69 -5.67 8.81
N PHE A 53 20.93 -5.54 9.31
CA PHE A 53 22.00 -6.53 9.08
C PHE A 53 21.69 -7.96 9.57
N TYR A 54 20.76 -8.11 10.53
CA TYR A 54 20.31 -9.40 11.04
C TYR A 54 18.87 -9.75 10.64
N VAL A 55 18.28 -9.01 9.71
CA VAL A 55 16.92 -9.23 9.20
C VAL A 55 17.02 -9.96 7.86
N THR A 56 16.73 -11.26 7.86
CA THR A 56 16.75 -12.10 6.65
C THR A 56 15.62 -13.15 6.68
N GLY A 57 15.20 -13.61 5.50
CA GLY A 57 14.16 -14.63 5.34
C GLY A 57 12.76 -14.19 5.76
N GLN A 58 12.53 -12.88 5.92
CA GLN A 58 11.25 -12.33 6.37
C GLN A 58 10.43 -11.80 5.20
N THR A 59 9.10 -11.94 5.30
CA THR A 59 8.15 -11.22 4.46
C THR A 59 7.64 -10.01 5.24
N LEU A 60 8.03 -8.80 4.84
CA LEU A 60 7.50 -7.58 5.43
C LEU A 60 6.21 -7.16 4.73
N LEU A 61 5.16 -6.96 5.51
CA LEU A 61 3.88 -6.49 5.03
C LEU A 61 3.84 -4.96 5.07
N ILE A 62 3.65 -4.32 3.91
CA ILE A 62 3.56 -2.86 3.75
C ILE A 62 2.22 -2.54 3.08
N ASP A 63 1.15 -2.56 3.87
CA ASP A 63 -0.23 -2.49 3.37
C ASP A 63 -1.10 -1.45 4.09
N GLY A 64 -0.50 -0.59 4.91
CA GLY A 64 -1.26 0.35 5.74
C GLY A 64 -2.17 -0.32 6.77
N GLY A 65 -1.92 -1.59 7.08
CA GLY A 65 -2.61 -2.39 8.08
C GLY A 65 -3.82 -3.17 7.59
N ILE A 66 -4.02 -3.37 6.28
CA ILE A 66 -5.18 -4.10 5.74
C ILE A 66 -5.34 -5.49 6.36
N VAL A 67 -4.27 -6.31 6.41
CA VAL A 67 -4.37 -7.71 6.83
C VAL A 67 -4.56 -7.88 8.34
N PHE A 68 -4.03 -6.96 9.15
CA PHE A 68 -4.04 -7.07 10.61
C PHE A 68 -5.00 -6.09 11.31
N THR A 69 -5.85 -5.39 10.55
CA THR A 69 -6.91 -4.55 11.11
C THR A 69 -8.19 -5.35 11.21
N TRP A 70 -8.38 -5.97 12.36
CA TRP A 70 -9.65 -6.60 12.73
C TRP A 70 -10.59 -5.52 13.26
N ARG A 71 -11.33 -4.88 12.35
CA ARG A 71 -12.51 -4.07 12.68
C ARG A 71 -13.79 -4.88 12.52
#